data_AF-A0A7W1CUU6-F1
#
_entry.id   AF-A0A7W1CUU6-F1
#
_cell.length_a   1.000
_cell.length_b   1.000
_cell.length_c   1.000
_cell.angle_alpha   90.00
_cell.angle_beta   90.00
_cell.angle_gamma   90.00
#
_symmetry.space_group_name_H-M   'P 1'
#
loop_
_entity.id
_entity.type
_entity.pdbx_description
1 polymer ?
#
loop_
_entity_poly.entity_id
_entity_poly.type
_entity_poly.pdbx_seq_one_letter_code
_entity_poly.pdbx_strand_id
1 'polypeptide(L)' 'MLSWPSGLRETDGVWAKHWYGEVAGSTGFAPYLERRAEVPKRLHEIEAGCRACYEALYPHRLS' A
#
# COMPACT_ATOMS: atom_id res chain seq x y z
N MET A 1 12.41 5.33 -4.21
CA MET A 1 11.84 5.88 -5.46
C MET A 1 10.34 5.99 -5.28
N LEU A 2 9.79 7.21 -5.37
CA LEU A 2 8.33 7.45 -5.32
C LEU A 2 7.69 7.35 -6.71
N SER A 3 8.51 7.25 -7.76
CA SER A 3 8.11 7.09 -9.14
C SER A 3 8.92 5.99 -9.84
N TRP A 4 8.33 5.36 -10.85
CA TRP A 4 8.96 4.30 -11.64
C TRP A 4 8.39 4.22 -13.06
N PRO A 5 9.10 3.58 -14.01
CA PRO A 5 8.58 3.35 -15.35
C PRO A 5 7.41 2.37 -15.32
N SER A 6 6.42 2.63 -16.17
CA SER A 6 5.32 1.69 -16.43
C SER A 6 5.83 0.49 -17.24
N GLY A 7 5.14 -0.64 -17.09
CA GLY A 7 5.43 -1.90 -17.75
C GLY A 7 6.08 -2.93 -16.82
N LEU A 8 6.20 -4.15 -17.34
CA LEU A 8 6.90 -5.24 -16.66
C LEU A 8 8.40 -5.09 -16.83
N ARG A 9 9.14 -5.48 -15.80
CA ARG A 9 10.60 -5.56 -15.80
C ARG A 9 11.04 -6.99 -16.05
N GLU A 10 12.22 -7.16 -16.60
CA GLU A 10 12.83 -8.49 -16.79
C GLU A 10 12.96 -9.25 -15.45
N THR A 11 13.12 -8.52 -14.35
CA THR A 11 13.21 -9.07 -12.99
C THR A 11 11.89 -9.56 -12.41
N ASP A 12 10.74 -9.23 -13.02
CA ASP A 12 9.43 -9.54 -12.42
C ASP A 12 9.06 -11.03 -12.57
N GLY A 13 9.72 -11.74 -13.48
CA GLY A 13 9.62 -13.19 -13.62
C GLY A 13 8.22 -13.71 -14.02
N VAL A 14 7.99 -15.00 -13.80
CA VAL A 14 6.80 -15.70 -14.32
C VAL A 14 5.49 -15.25 -13.65
N TRP A 15 5.57 -14.72 -12.42
CA TRP A 15 4.40 -14.30 -11.66
C TRP A 15 3.83 -12.96 -12.11
N ALA A 16 4.62 -12.18 -12.83
CA ALA A 16 4.25 -10.84 -13.25
C ALA A 16 2.96 -10.82 -14.08
N LYS A 17 2.82 -11.77 -15.00
CA LYS A 17 1.62 -11.92 -15.85
C LYS A 17 0.35 -12.27 -15.08
N HIS A 18 0.47 -12.73 -13.83
CA HIS A 18 -0.65 -13.18 -13.01
C HIS A 18 -1.01 -12.20 -11.89
N TRP A 19 -0.03 -11.49 -11.34
CA TRP A 19 -0.22 -10.70 -10.12
C TRP A 19 0.13 -9.22 -10.27
N TYR A 20 0.92 -8.84 -11.28
CA TYR A 20 1.50 -7.49 -11.36
C TYR A 20 0.81 -6.58 -12.38
N GLY A 21 -0.41 -6.89 -12.83
CA GLY A 21 -1.15 -6.03 -13.76
C GLY A 21 -1.23 -4.58 -13.29
N GLU A 22 -1.65 -4.36 -12.04
CA GLU A 22 -1.75 -3.02 -11.45
C GLU A 22 -0.38 -2.36 -11.25
N VAL A 23 0.62 -3.13 -10.84
CA VAL A 23 1.99 -2.62 -10.64
C VAL A 23 2.58 -2.16 -11.97
N ALA A 24 2.43 -2.95 -13.03
CA ALA A 24 2.87 -2.62 -14.38
C ALA A 24 2.17 -1.38 -14.94
N GLY A 25 0.88 -1.20 -14.63
CA GLY A 25 0.12 -0.02 -15.03
C GLY A 25 0.47 1.25 -14.24
N SER A 26 1.09 1.11 -13.08
CA SER A 26 1.42 2.22 -12.18
C SER A 26 2.80 2.82 -12.47
N THR A 27 2.98 4.10 -12.14
CA THR A 27 4.27 4.82 -12.20
C THR A 27 4.64 5.45 -10.86
N GLY A 28 3.91 5.13 -9.81
CA GLY A 28 3.98 5.73 -8.47
C GLY A 28 2.89 5.17 -7.57
N PHE A 29 2.87 5.61 -6.31
CA PHE A 29 1.80 5.23 -5.39
C PHE A 29 0.48 5.91 -5.78
N ALA A 30 -0.62 5.15 -5.71
CA ALA A 30 -1.96 5.72 -5.87
C ALA A 30 -2.30 6.66 -4.70
N PRO A 31 -3.09 7.72 -4.92
CA PRO A 31 -3.55 8.57 -3.84
C PRO A 31 -4.39 7.76 -2.84
N TYR A 32 -4.31 8.13 -1.57
CA TYR A 32 -5.16 7.53 -0.55
C TYR A 32 -6.64 7.82 -0.84
N LEU A 33 -7.45 6.76 -0.85
CA LEU A 33 -8.90 6.85 -0.94
C LEU A 33 -9.49 6.41 0.39
N GLU A 34 -10.20 7.32 1.04
CA GLU A 34 -10.84 7.04 2.32
C GLU A 34 -11.88 5.93 2.17
N ARG A 35 -11.70 4.84 2.93
CA ARG A 35 -12.67 3.75 3.02
C ARG A 35 -13.47 3.91 4.30
N ARG A 36 -14.79 4.11 4.16
CA ARG A 36 -15.72 4.13 5.29
C ARG A 36 -16.16 2.71 5.59
N ALA A 37 -15.38 2.01 6.40
CA ALA A 37 -15.73 0.71 6.96
C ALA A 37 -15.54 0.74 8.47
N GLU A 38 -16.51 0.22 9.22
CA GLU A 38 -16.38 0.08 10.66
C GLU A 38 -15.49 -1.11 11.01
N VAL A 39 -14.55 -0.90 11.94
CA VAL A 39 -13.70 -1.98 12.44
C VAL A 39 -14.54 -2.85 13.38
N PRO A 40 -14.67 -4.17 13.13
CA PRO A 40 -15.40 -5.07 14.01
C PRO A 40 -14.85 -5.02 15.44
N LYS A 41 -15.75 -5.01 16.46
CA LYS A 41 -15.38 -4.87 17.88
C LYS A 41 -14.24 -5.80 18.34
N ARG A 42 -14.24 -7.06 17.87
CA ARG A 42 -13.20 -8.05 18.21
C ARG A 42 -11.78 -7.64 17.79
N LEU A 43 -11.65 -6.67 16.88
CA LEU A 43 -10.37 -6.20 16.35
C LEU A 43 -9.94 -4.85 16.93
N HIS A 44 -10.71 -4.25 17.86
CA HIS A 44 -10.39 -2.92 18.40
C HIS A 44 -9.05 -2.89 19.14
N GLU A 45 -8.69 -3.94 19.88
CA GLU A 45 -7.39 -4.01 20.56
C GLU A 45 -6.22 -4.06 19.57
N ILE A 46 -6.37 -4.84 18.49
CA ILE A 46 -5.37 -4.94 17.42
C ILE A 46 -5.24 -3.60 16.69
N GLU A 47 -6.39 -3.00 16.36
CA GLU A 47 -6.47 -1.70 15.70
C GLU A 47 -5.78 -0.61 16.52
N ALA A 48 -6.02 -0.56 17.84
CA ALA A 48 -5.37 0.38 18.74
C ALA A 48 -3.85 0.19 18.76
N GLY A 49 -3.36 -1.06 18.80
CA GLY A 49 -1.94 -1.38 18.72
C GLY A 49 -1.31 -0.95 17.39
N CYS A 50 -1.94 -1.28 16.26
CA CYS A 50 -1.49 -0.86 14.94
C CYS A 50 -1.52 0.67 14.77
N ARG A 51 -2.54 1.34 15.33
CA ARG A 51 -2.68 2.79 15.29
C ARG A 51 -1.53 3.47 16.01
N ALA A 52 -1.11 2.98 17.17
CA ALA A 52 0.05 3.55 17.87
C ALA A 52 1.33 3.51 17.00
N CYS A 53 1.58 2.38 16.32
CA CYS A 53 2.70 2.28 15.38
C CYS A 53 2.54 3.22 14.17
N TYR A 54 1.34 3.31 13.61
CA TYR A 54 1.05 4.19 12.47
C TYR A 54 1.30 5.67 12.83
N GLU A 55 0.76 6.14 13.95
CA GLU A 55 0.92 7.52 14.41
C GLU A 55 2.39 7.87 14.71
N ALA A 56 3.19 6.90 15.16
CA ALA A 56 4.62 7.10 15.35
C ALA A 56 5.37 7.30 14.01
N LEU A 57 4.93 6.64 12.94
CA LEU A 57 5.53 6.75 11.60
C LEU A 57 4.97 7.94 10.80
N TYR A 58 3.77 8.41 11.12
CA TYR A 58 3.06 9.44 10.37
C TYR A 58 3.82 10.77 10.22
N PRO A 59 4.56 11.27 11.23
CA PRO A 59 5.43 12.44 11.07
C PRO A 59 6.56 12.25 10.07
N HIS A 60 6.97 11.01 9.82
CA HIS A 60 8.05 10.64 8.91
C HIS A 60 7.55 10.16 7.54
N ARG A 61 6.25 10.34 7.25
CA ARG A 61 5.66 9.91 5.98
C ARG A 61 6.33 10.62 4.79
N LEU A 62 6.34 9.93 3.67
CA LEU A 62 6.86 10.47 2.41
C LEU A 62 5.88 11.51 1.88
N SER A 63 6.42 12.67 1.48
CA SER A 63 5.69 13.81 0.92
C SER A 63 5.20 13.56 -0.49
#